data_AF-A0A7Z3GR89-F1
#
_entry.id   AF-A0A7Z3GR89-F1
#
_cell.length_a   1.000
_cell.length_b   1.000
_cell.length_c   1.000
_cell.angle_alpha   90.00
_cell.angle_beta   90.00
_cell.angle_gamma   90.00
#
_symmetry.space_group_name_H-M   'P 1'
#
loop_
_entity.id
_entity.type
_entity.pdbx_description
1 polymer ?
#
loop_
_entity_poly.entity_id
_entity_poly.type
_entity_poly.pdbx_seq_one_letter_code
_entity_poly.pdbx_strand_id
1 'polypeptide(L)' 'MKKLPEGVRRVCLVLEVLLIAGWVIFAAVSSHGYANLSVQGWLFFVVGSAVLSCLPALLYRLFVWMRDGFKVEKDMK' A
#
# COMPACT_ATOMS: atom_id res chain seq x y z
N MET A 1 -9.59 -6.24 16.90
CA MET A 1 -8.46 -5.53 16.23
C MET A 1 -8.25 -4.20 16.94
N LYS A 2 -7.11 -4.01 17.64
CA LYS A 2 -6.81 -2.74 18.31
C LYS A 2 -6.85 -1.62 17.26
N LYS A 3 -7.74 -0.63 17.43
CA LYS A 3 -7.87 0.50 16.52
C LYS A 3 -6.51 1.17 16.38
N LEU A 4 -6.05 1.32 15.14
CA LEU A 4 -4.87 2.10 14.80
C LEU A 4 -4.96 3.49 15.44
N PRO A 5 -3.87 4.01 16.05
CA PRO A 5 -3.81 5.42 16.46
C PRO A 5 -4.18 6.32 15.27
N GLU A 6 -5.04 7.32 15.48
CA GLU A 6 -5.63 8.09 14.37
C GLU A 6 -4.60 8.74 13.44
N GLY A 7 -3.48 9.24 13.99
CA GLY A 7 -2.41 9.85 13.19
C GLY A 7 -1.76 8.85 12.23
N VAL A 8 -1.57 7.62 12.68
CA VAL A 8 -1.00 6.54 11.86
C VAL A 8 -1.97 6.08 10.78
N ARG A 9 -3.26 6.02 11.13
CA ARG A 9 -4.31 5.67 10.15
C ARG A 9 -4.36 6.69 9.00
N ARG A 10 -4.15 7.98 9.29
CA ARG A 10 -4.05 9.03 8.27
C ARG A 10 -2.82 8.83 7.38
N VAL A 11 -1.65 8.52 7.95
CA VAL A 11 -0.44 8.27 7.17
C VAL A 11 -0.59 7.06 6.24
N CYS A 12 -1.17 5.95 6.74
CA CYS A 12 -1.48 4.79 5.90
C CYS A 12 -2.46 5.14 4.78
N LEU A 13 -3.52 5.89 5.07
CA LEU A 13 -4.48 6.35 4.06
C LEU A 13 -3.81 7.22 2.98
N VAL A 14 -2.95 8.16 3.37
CA VAL A 14 -2.24 9.03 2.43
C VAL A 14 -1.28 8.21 1.55
N LEU A 15 -0.55 7.27 2.14
CA LEU A 15 0.32 6.34 1.39
C LEU A 15 -0.47 5.46 0.43
N GLU A 16 -1.62 4.94 0.86
CA GLU A 16 -2.51 4.13 0.02
C GLU A 16 -3.02 4.94 -1.18
N VAL A 17 -3.49 6.17 -0.96
CA VAL A 17 -3.94 7.05 -2.05
C VAL A 17 -2.81 7.37 -3.02
N LEU A 18 -1.60 7.65 -2.52
CA LEU A 18 -0.43 7.92 -3.38
C LEU A 18 -0.01 6.69 -4.19
N LEU A 19 -0.04 5.50 -3.59
CA LEU A 19 0.26 4.24 -4.26
C LEU A 19 -0.75 3.93 -5.36
N ILE A 20 -2.05 4.11 -5.09
CA ILE A 20 -3.12 3.90 -6.07
C ILE A 20 -2.98 4.93 -7.21
N ALA A 21 -2.78 6.21 -6.90
CA ALA A 21 -2.60 7.24 -7.91
C ALA A 21 -1.36 6.98 -8.78
N GLY A 22 -0.24 6.60 -8.18
CA GLY A 22 0.99 6.23 -8.89
C GLY A 22 0.78 5.01 -9.80
N TRP A 23 0.03 4.01 -9.34
CA TRP A 23 -0.31 2.83 -10.14
C TRP A 23 -1.19 3.17 -11.35
N VAL A 24 -2.19 4.05 -11.18
CA VAL A 24 -3.04 4.52 -12.28
C VAL A 24 -2.24 5.29 -13.31
N ILE A 25 -1.31 6.14 -12.88
CA ILE A 25 -0.42 6.87 -13.79
C ILE A 25 0.52 5.89 -14.52
N PHE A 26 1.12 4.94 -13.79
CA PHE A 26 2.00 3.94 -14.37
C PHE A 26 1.29 3.08 -15.43
N ALA A 27 0.06 2.64 -15.17
CA ALA A 27 -0.72 1.92 -16.17
C ALA A 27 -1.14 2.79 -17.34
N ALA A 28 -1.50 4.06 -17.12
CA ALA A 28 -1.81 4.99 -18.20
C ALA A 28 -0.62 5.17 -19.16
N VAL A 29 0.60 5.32 -18.60
CA VAL A 29 1.83 5.49 -19.38
C VAL A 29 2.23 4.19 -20.08
N SER A 30 2.23 3.06 -19.36
CA SER A 30 2.65 1.76 -19.91
C SER A 30 1.69 1.19 -20.97
N SER A 31 0.44 1.64 -20.99
CA SER A 31 -0.59 1.17 -21.94
C SER A 31 -0.84 2.11 -23.13
N HIS A 32 -0.01 3.14 -23.34
CA HIS A 32 -0.29 4.21 -24.32
C HIS A 32 -1.71 4.79 -24.17
N GLY A 33 -2.10 5.14 -22.94
CA GLY A 33 -3.38 5.79 -22.66
C GLY A 33 -4.59 4.87 -22.64
N TYR A 34 -4.44 3.61 -22.21
CA TYR A 34 -5.49 2.59 -22.11
C TYR A 34 -6.08 2.10 -23.45
N ALA A 35 -5.69 2.68 -24.58
CA ALA A 35 -6.29 2.42 -25.89
C ALA A 35 -6.07 0.98 -26.41
N ASN A 36 -5.04 0.28 -25.92
CA ASN A 36 -4.67 -1.08 -26.35
C ASN A 36 -4.71 -2.12 -25.22
N LEU A 37 -5.42 -1.86 -24.12
CA LEU A 37 -5.56 -2.86 -23.07
C LEU A 37 -6.58 -3.92 -23.47
N SER A 38 -6.08 -5.14 -23.72
CA SER A 38 -6.91 -6.34 -23.82
C SER A 38 -7.66 -6.58 -22.50
N VAL A 39 -8.73 -7.39 -22.54
CA VAL A 39 -9.51 -7.78 -21.35
C VAL A 39 -8.61 -8.34 -20.23
N GLN A 40 -7.54 -9.05 -20.59
CA GLN A 40 -6.53 -9.53 -19.64
C GLN A 40 -5.76 -8.39 -18.97
N GLY A 41 -5.40 -7.35 -19.72
CA GLY A 41 -4.74 -6.16 -19.17
C GLY A 41 -5.59 -5.44 -18.11
N TRP A 42 -6.90 -5.34 -18.33
CA TRP A 42 -7.82 -4.80 -17.33
C TRP A 42 -7.93 -5.67 -16.08
N LEU A 43 -7.94 -7.00 -16.23
CA LEU A 43 -7.91 -7.92 -15.09
C LEU A 43 -6.63 -7.75 -14.26
N PHE A 44 -5.46 -7.67 -14.89
CA PHE A 44 -4.20 -7.41 -14.17
C PHE A 44 -4.21 -6.04 -13.48
N PHE A 45 -4.86 -5.05 -14.08
CA PHE A 45 -4.96 -3.72 -13.49
C PHE A 45 -5.84 -3.69 -12.23
N VAL A 46 -6.98 -4.38 -12.26
CA VAL A 46 -7.89 -4.53 -11.10
C VAL A 46 -7.25 -5.38 -10.01
N VAL A 47 -6.60 -6.49 -10.37
CA VAL A 47 -5.89 -7.33 -9.40
C VAL A 47 -4.70 -6.59 -8.79
N GLY A 48 -3.92 -5.87 -9.60
CA GLY A 48 -2.80 -5.06 -9.12
C GLY A 48 -3.22 -3.99 -8.13
N SER A 49 -4.32 -3.27 -8.42
CA SER A 49 -4.88 -2.27 -7.51
C SER A 49 -5.45 -2.87 -6.22
N ALA A 50 -6.06 -4.06 -6.27
CA ALA A 50 -6.50 -4.79 -5.08
C ALA A 50 -5.32 -5.26 -4.20
N VAL A 51 -4.21 -5.69 -4.81
CA VAL A 51 -2.99 -6.04 -4.08
C VAL A 51 -2.34 -4.80 -3.46
N LEU A 52 -2.30 -3.69 -4.20
CA LEU A 52 -1.75 -2.41 -3.75
C LEU A 52 -2.52 -1.79 -2.58
N SER A 53 -3.82 -2.02 -2.47
CA SER A 53 -4.60 -1.59 -1.31
C SER A 53 -4.29 -2.41 -0.04
N CYS A 54 -3.77 -3.63 -0.18
CA CYS A 54 -3.35 -4.46 0.95
C CYS A 54 -1.92 -4.16 1.45
N LEU A 55 -1.07 -3.61 0.59
CA LEU A 55 0.34 -3.29 0.86
C LEU A 55 0.55 -2.30 2.03
N PRO A 56 -0.17 -1.17 2.13
CA PRO A 56 -0.03 -0.21 3.22
C PRO A 56 -0.32 -0.82 4.59
N ALA A 57 -1.34 -1.68 4.66
CA ALA A 57 -1.71 -2.37 5.90
C ALA A 57 -0.64 -3.39 6.32
N LEU A 58 -0.03 -4.08 5.36
CA LEU A 58 1.08 -5.02 5.58
C LEU A 58 2.35 -4.29 6.02
N LEU A 59 2.75 -3.23 5.31
CA LEU A 59 3.91 -2.40 5.65
C LEU A 59 3.76 -1.80 7.05
N TYR A 60 2.55 -1.36 7.39
CA TYR A 60 2.28 -0.87 8.73
C TYR A 60 2.47 -1.95 9.81
N ARG A 61 1.93 -3.15 9.60
CA ARG A 61 2.09 -4.27 10.55
C ARG A 61 3.57 -4.62 10.73
N LEU A 62 4.34 -4.66 9.65
CA LEU A 62 5.80 -4.87 9.69
C LEU A 62 6.50 -3.76 10.46
N PHE A 63 6.14 -2.50 10.22
CA PHE A 63 6.74 -1.37 10.93
C PHE A 63 6.45 -1.39 12.44
N VAL A 64 5.22 -1.70 12.84
CA VAL A 64 4.86 -1.87 14.26
C VAL A 64 5.63 -3.03 14.87
N TRP A 65 5.69 -4.16 14.18
CA TRP A 65 6.43 -5.32 14.66
C TRP A 65 7.90 -5.01 14.87
N MET A 66 8.56 -4.34 13.91
CA MET A 66 9.94 -3.88 14.06
C MET A 66 10.09 -2.89 15.23
N ARG A 67 9.24 -1.88 15.31
CA ARG A 67 9.30 -0.86 16.39
C ARG A 67 9.12 -1.49 17.76
N ASP A 68 8.17 -2.42 17.90
CA ASP A 68 7.91 -3.09 19.17
C ASP A 68 9.08 -4.04 19.52
N GLY A 69 9.69 -4.71 18.53
CA GLY A 69 10.94 -5.47 18.70
C GLY A 69 12.09 -4.59 19.20
N PHE A 70 12.31 -3.43 18.59
CA PHE A 70 13.35 -2.48 19.02
C PHE A 70 13.09 -1.86 20.40
N LYS A 71 11.82 -1.71 20.81
CA LYS A 71 11.48 -1.24 22.17
C LYS A 71 11.88 -2.26 23.23
N VAL A 72 11.60 -3.54 23.00
CA VAL A 72 11.99 -4.63 23.92
C VAL A 72 13.50 -4.62 24.15
N GLU A 73 14.29 -4.36 23.10
CA GLU A 73 15.76 -4.30 23.18
C GLU A 73 16.27 -3.07 23.95
N LYS A 74 15.49 -1.98 23.96
CA LYS A 74 15.84 -0.72 24.65
C LYS A 74 15.50 -0.74 26.14
N ASP A 75 14.43 -1.44 26.52
CA ASP A 75 14.01 -1.61 27.92
C ASP A 75 14.80 -2.72 28.65
N MET A 76 15.56 -3.54 27.91
CA MET A 76 16.45 -4.58 28.47
C MET A 76 17.85 -4.06 28.86
N LYS A 77 18.16 -2.78 28.59
CA LYS A 77 19.46 -2.15 28.81
C LYS A 77 19.41 -1.19 29.99
#